data_AF-A0A2K9MHZ0-F1
#
_entry.id   AF-A0A2K9MHZ0-F1
#
_cell.length_a   1.000
_cell.length_b   1.000
_cell.length_c   1.000
_cell.angle_alpha   90.00
_cell.angle_beta   90.00
_cell.angle_gamma   90.00
#
_symmetry.space_group_name_H-M   'P 1'
#
loop_
_entity.id
_entity.type
_entity.pdbx_description
1 polymer ?
#
loop_
_entity_poly.entity_id
_entity_poly.type
_entity_poly.pdbx_seq_one_letter_code
_entity_poly.pdbx_strand_id
1 'polypeptide(L)'
;MVKPLDFYNYGLLSGIDKTLLTSVDDDKACLRRGTPTFSVNLPFDWAEDPYDDPNWCFQLHCWRMGDKWLRDYFETGSCRALKKTLLIMNDWHRFHFEDDRCSDYSWYDMSAGIRAARIAFYCSAMKEHQGYFEQDELDSFTSCLGELAEAHVEFLSQEKNLHKGNHGIFQLHGLALLALCLQDDDAIRYAKEKFDVIMRDQFGNNGLHTENSPEYHFFVLNMIERLKLDELFPQSVSSNILKKATSIKRWLAMPDGRLATFGVTLPPLPNPV
;
A
#
# COMPACT_ATOMS: atom_id res chain seq x y z
N MET A 1 -18.10 14.20 -6.69
CA MET A 1 -16.66 14.39 -6.38
C MET A 1 -16.15 13.04 -5.94
N VAL A 2 -15.13 12.51 -6.59
CA VAL A 2 -14.58 11.19 -6.24
C VAL A 2 -13.77 11.32 -4.96
N LYS A 3 -14.00 10.48 -3.96
CA LYS A 3 -13.29 10.56 -2.67
C LYS A 3 -12.07 9.65 -2.72
N PRO A 4 -10.90 10.06 -2.17
CA PRO A 4 -9.72 9.18 -2.09
C PRO A 4 -10.02 7.81 -1.44
N LEU A 5 -10.96 7.78 -0.48
CA LEU A 5 -11.44 6.56 0.17
C LEU A 5 -12.11 5.56 -0.78
N ASP A 6 -12.73 6.01 -1.87
CA ASP A 6 -13.39 5.11 -2.84
C ASP A 6 -12.39 4.20 -3.57
N PHE A 7 -11.11 4.54 -3.48
CA PHE A 7 -9.96 3.87 -4.10
C PHE A 7 -9.01 3.24 -3.08
N TYR A 8 -9.29 3.37 -1.78
CA TYR A 8 -8.50 2.70 -0.76
C TYR A 8 -8.94 1.24 -0.63
N ASN A 9 -8.11 0.31 -1.11
CA ASN A 9 -8.37 -1.12 -0.98
C ASN A 9 -7.61 -1.72 0.21
N TYR A 10 -8.25 -1.80 1.38
CA TYR A 10 -7.64 -2.43 2.56
C TYR A 10 -7.11 -3.83 2.26
N GLY A 11 -7.85 -4.67 1.54
CA GLY A 11 -7.44 -6.06 1.34
C GLY A 11 -6.21 -6.25 0.46
N LEU A 12 -5.88 -5.31 -0.42
CA LEU A 12 -4.69 -5.37 -1.28
C LEU A 12 -3.54 -4.57 -0.67
N LEU A 13 -3.88 -3.45 -0.03
CA LEU A 13 -2.91 -2.64 0.69
C LEU A 13 -2.53 -3.25 2.03
N SER A 14 -3.30 -4.19 2.59
CA SER A 14 -2.91 -5.11 3.67
C SER A 14 -2.12 -6.28 3.07
N GLY A 15 -0.96 -6.56 3.67
CA GLY A 15 0.01 -7.54 3.15
C GLY A 15 0.02 -8.83 3.95
N ILE A 16 -0.85 -8.93 4.95
CA ILE A 16 -0.93 -10.07 5.86
C ILE A 16 -2.18 -10.89 5.55
N ASP A 17 -2.00 -12.21 5.49
CA ASP A 17 -3.07 -13.18 5.42
C ASP A 17 -4.10 -12.96 6.54
N LYS A 18 -5.38 -12.87 6.18
CA LYS A 18 -6.49 -12.66 7.13
C LYS A 18 -6.49 -13.67 8.28
N THR A 19 -6.09 -14.92 8.01
CA THR A 19 -6.02 -15.99 9.02
C THR A 19 -4.90 -15.78 10.04
N LEU A 20 -3.82 -15.08 9.65
CA LEU A 20 -2.72 -14.73 10.54
C LEU A 20 -3.12 -13.61 11.50
N LEU A 21 -3.99 -12.69 11.06
CA LEU A 21 -4.37 -11.54 11.87
C LEU A 21 -5.41 -11.85 12.96
N THR A 22 -6.10 -12.99 12.90
CA THR A 22 -7.11 -13.40 13.89
C THR A 22 -6.54 -14.28 15.00
N SER A 23 -5.31 -14.77 14.85
CA SER A 23 -4.66 -15.74 15.76
C SER A 23 -3.61 -15.11 16.69
N VAL A 24 -3.40 -13.79 16.60
CA VAL A 24 -2.36 -13.07 17.34
C VAL A 24 -3.00 -12.22 18.43
N ASP A 25 -2.44 -12.27 19.64
CA ASP A 25 -2.85 -11.44 20.78
C ASP A 25 -2.86 -9.94 20.42
N ASP A 26 -3.69 -9.16 21.10
CA ASP A 26 -3.88 -7.74 20.78
C ASP A 26 -2.59 -6.91 20.91
N ASP A 27 -1.66 -7.29 21.78
CA ASP A 27 -0.35 -6.64 21.98
C ASP A 27 0.76 -7.21 21.09
N LYS A 28 0.47 -8.20 20.23
CA LYS A 28 1.47 -8.86 19.37
C LYS A 28 1.19 -8.65 17.88
N ALA A 29 2.23 -8.71 17.06
CA ALA A 29 2.11 -8.66 15.61
C ALA A 29 2.93 -9.75 14.94
N CYS A 30 2.52 -10.13 13.73
CA CYS A 30 3.30 -10.95 12.81
C CYS A 30 3.21 -10.28 11.44
N LEU A 31 4.36 -10.00 10.81
CA LEU A 31 4.39 -9.19 9.58
C LEU A 31 4.19 -10.00 8.31
N ARG A 32 4.50 -11.31 8.35
CA ARG A 32 4.30 -12.24 7.23
C ARG A 32 4.15 -13.67 7.73
N ARG A 33 3.58 -14.53 6.88
CA ARG A 33 3.53 -15.97 7.18
C ARG A 33 4.97 -16.51 7.35
N GLY A 34 5.18 -17.28 8.42
CA GLY A 34 6.47 -17.91 8.70
C GLY A 34 7.49 -17.03 9.44
N THR A 35 7.14 -15.80 9.84
CA THR A 35 7.98 -15.00 10.75
C THR A 35 7.53 -15.08 12.20
N PRO A 36 8.44 -14.90 13.17
CA PRO A 36 8.08 -14.86 14.59
C PRO A 36 7.06 -13.75 14.88
N THR A 37 6.22 -14.00 15.88
CA THR A 37 5.42 -12.94 16.50
C THR A 37 6.31 -12.10 17.41
N PHE A 38 6.01 -10.81 17.49
CA PHE A 38 6.71 -9.87 18.38
C PHE A 38 5.71 -8.96 19.08
N SER A 39 6.07 -8.43 20.24
CA SER A 39 5.23 -7.46 20.96
C SER A 39 5.30 -6.09 20.31
N VAL A 40 4.14 -5.46 20.12
CA VAL A 40 4.02 -4.09 19.61
C VAL A 40 4.15 -3.13 20.80
N ASN A 41 5.39 -2.87 21.21
CA ASN A 41 5.72 -1.92 22.27
C ASN A 41 6.24 -0.64 21.63
N LEU A 42 5.47 0.45 21.72
CA LEU A 42 5.92 1.78 21.30
C LEU A 42 6.61 2.48 22.50
N PRO A 43 7.67 3.26 22.28
CA PRO A 43 8.26 3.58 20.98
C PRO A 43 9.05 2.41 20.36
N PHE A 44 8.98 2.26 19.04
CA PHE A 44 9.71 1.24 18.29
C PHE A 44 11.03 1.80 17.77
N ASP A 45 12.09 0.99 17.77
CA ASP A 45 13.31 1.32 17.01
C ASP A 45 13.15 0.83 15.57
N TRP A 46 12.81 1.76 14.68
CA TRP A 46 12.55 1.48 13.26
C TRP A 46 13.82 1.12 12.46
N ALA A 47 15.01 1.12 13.08
CA ALA A 47 16.23 0.59 12.46
C ALA A 47 16.56 -0.85 12.88
N GLU A 48 15.72 -1.50 13.70
CA GLU A 48 15.94 -2.89 14.08
C GLU A 48 15.78 -3.87 12.91
N ASP A 49 16.72 -4.79 12.77
CA ASP A 49 16.62 -5.99 11.95
C ASP A 49 16.97 -7.23 12.79
N PRO A 50 16.05 -7.68 13.67
CA PRO A 50 16.33 -8.76 14.60
C PRO A 50 16.40 -10.14 13.92
N TYR A 51 16.03 -10.23 12.64
CA TYR A 51 15.90 -11.49 11.90
C TYR A 51 16.82 -11.58 10.67
N ASP A 52 17.63 -10.56 10.39
CA ASP A 52 18.43 -10.44 9.16
C ASP A 52 17.54 -10.67 7.90
N ASP A 53 16.37 -10.04 7.91
CA ASP A 53 15.30 -10.25 6.92
C ASP A 53 14.85 -8.90 6.32
N PRO A 54 15.38 -8.52 5.13
CA PRO A 54 14.99 -7.33 4.40
C PRO A 54 13.49 -7.20 4.15
N ASN A 55 12.80 -8.33 3.91
CA ASN A 55 11.36 -8.30 3.69
C ASN A 55 10.62 -8.04 5.01
N TRP A 56 11.09 -8.59 6.13
CA TRP A 56 10.52 -8.25 7.44
C TRP A 56 10.64 -6.74 7.70
N CYS A 57 11.82 -6.15 7.47
CA CYS A 57 12.03 -4.70 7.62
C CYS A 57 11.13 -3.90 6.67
N PHE A 58 11.03 -4.28 5.39
CA PHE A 58 10.10 -3.66 4.46
C PHE A 58 8.64 -3.72 4.94
N GLN A 59 8.17 -4.87 5.44
CA GLN A 59 6.81 -4.99 5.98
C GLN A 59 6.62 -4.14 7.23
N LEU A 60 7.64 -4.04 8.09
CA LEU A 60 7.63 -3.16 9.27
C LEU A 60 7.34 -1.73 8.81
N HIS A 61 8.13 -1.23 7.86
CA HIS A 61 8.01 0.10 7.29
C HIS A 61 6.75 0.33 6.44
N CYS A 62 6.00 -0.72 6.09
CA CYS A 62 4.65 -0.62 5.55
C CYS A 62 3.57 -0.43 6.64
N TRP A 63 3.95 -0.37 7.92
CA TRP A 63 3.08 -0.31 9.11
C TRP A 63 2.17 -1.53 9.27
N ARG A 64 2.67 -2.69 8.87
CA ARG A 64 1.90 -3.95 8.80
C ARG A 64 1.45 -4.46 10.17
N MET A 65 2.17 -4.11 11.25
CA MET A 65 1.74 -4.44 12.61
C MET A 65 0.36 -3.87 12.96
N GLY A 66 -0.06 -2.79 12.29
CA GLY A 66 -1.36 -2.15 12.47
C GLY A 66 -2.51 -2.79 11.68
N ASP A 67 -2.23 -3.73 10.77
CA ASP A 67 -3.23 -4.24 9.82
C ASP A 67 -4.40 -4.94 10.53
N LYS A 68 -4.18 -5.52 11.72
CA LYS A 68 -5.24 -6.15 12.51
C LYS A 68 -6.25 -5.14 13.06
N TRP A 69 -5.79 -3.99 13.54
CA TRP A 69 -6.65 -2.93 14.06
C TRP A 69 -7.29 -2.16 12.92
N LEU A 70 -6.58 -2.00 11.80
CA LEU A 70 -7.15 -1.43 10.61
C LEU A 70 -8.31 -2.31 10.07
N ARG A 71 -8.15 -3.65 10.11
CA ARG A 71 -9.25 -4.57 9.80
C ARG A 71 -10.45 -4.36 10.71
N ASP A 72 -10.23 -4.36 12.02
CA ASP A 72 -11.29 -4.17 13.01
C ASP A 72 -12.04 -2.87 12.73
N TYR A 73 -11.34 -1.77 12.44
CA TYR A 73 -11.98 -0.53 12.00
C TYR A 73 -12.85 -0.70 10.75
N PHE A 74 -12.36 -1.36 9.68
CA PHE A 74 -13.15 -1.57 8.46
C PHE A 74 -14.35 -2.52 8.67
N GLU A 75 -14.27 -3.46 9.60
CA GLU A 75 -15.33 -4.43 9.87
C GLU A 75 -16.39 -3.89 10.84
N THR A 76 -15.98 -3.05 11.81
CA THR A 76 -16.83 -2.66 12.95
C THR A 76 -17.04 -1.15 13.09
N GLY A 77 -16.22 -0.33 12.42
CA GLY A 77 -16.18 1.12 12.63
C GLY A 77 -15.51 1.55 13.95
N SER A 78 -14.74 0.66 14.60
CA SER A 78 -14.11 0.92 15.91
C SER A 78 -13.08 2.05 15.86
N CYS A 79 -13.44 3.26 16.33
CA CYS A 79 -12.51 4.39 16.46
C CYS A 79 -11.35 4.08 17.43
N ARG A 80 -11.57 3.18 18.40
CA ARG A 80 -10.49 2.68 19.27
C ARG A 80 -9.44 1.93 18.45
N ALA A 81 -9.85 1.12 17.48
CA ALA A 81 -8.94 0.41 16.60
C ALA A 81 -8.22 1.37 15.64
N LEU A 82 -8.94 2.35 15.08
CA LEU A 82 -8.34 3.44 14.29
C LEU A 82 -7.23 4.15 15.08
N LYS A 83 -7.52 4.55 16.33
CA LYS A 83 -6.55 5.20 17.22
C LYS A 83 -5.27 4.37 17.41
N LYS A 84 -5.36 3.05 17.57
CA LYS A 84 -4.16 2.20 17.66
C LYS A 84 -3.30 2.23 16.39
N THR A 85 -3.91 2.35 15.21
CA THR A 85 -3.15 2.48 13.96
C THR A 85 -2.48 3.84 13.82
N LEU A 86 -3.14 4.91 14.27
CA LEU A 86 -2.57 6.27 14.30
C LEU A 86 -1.37 6.35 15.25
N LEU A 87 -1.38 5.63 16.37
CA LEU A 87 -0.23 5.55 17.28
C LEU A 87 1.02 4.95 16.60
N ILE A 88 0.87 3.96 15.72
CA ILE A 88 1.99 3.41 14.94
C ILE A 88 2.55 4.45 13.98
N MET A 89 1.68 5.15 13.26
CA MET A 89 2.07 6.23 12.36
C MET A 89 2.81 7.34 13.12
N ASN A 90 2.29 7.74 14.29
CA ASN A 90 2.89 8.78 15.12
C ASN A 90 4.26 8.37 15.65
N ASP A 91 4.44 7.10 16.05
CA ASP A 91 5.75 6.60 16.46
C ASP A 91 6.76 6.51 15.30
N TRP A 92 6.29 6.18 14.09
CA TRP A 92 7.13 6.25 12.89
C TRP A 92 7.56 7.68 12.60
N HIS A 93 6.65 8.65 12.71
CA HIS A 93 6.94 10.08 12.56
C HIS A 93 7.95 10.54 13.61
N ARG A 94 7.73 10.27 14.89
CA ARG A 94 8.68 10.53 15.99
C ARG A 94 10.09 10.08 15.64
N PHE A 95 10.26 8.83 15.21
CA PHE A 95 11.58 8.30 14.87
C PHE A 95 12.29 9.07 13.74
N HIS A 96 11.56 9.52 12.72
CA HIS A 96 12.17 10.14 11.53
C HIS A 96 12.23 11.68 11.59
N PHE A 97 11.31 12.32 12.29
CA PHE A 97 11.14 13.78 12.30
C PHE A 97 11.55 14.40 13.64
N GLU A 98 11.26 13.73 14.76
CA GLU A 98 11.62 14.24 16.09
C GLU A 98 13.01 13.78 16.53
N ASP A 99 13.31 12.49 16.35
CA ASP A 99 14.61 11.91 16.72
C ASP A 99 15.68 12.11 15.62
N ASP A 100 15.30 12.55 14.42
CA ASP A 100 16.17 12.68 13.23
C ASP A 100 16.95 11.39 12.91
N ARG A 101 16.28 10.22 13.04
CA ARG A 101 16.85 8.91 12.73
C ARG A 101 16.33 8.38 11.39
N CYS A 102 17.12 7.50 10.77
CA CYS A 102 16.73 6.82 9.54
C CYS A 102 17.11 5.33 9.60
N SER A 103 16.48 4.58 8.69
CA SER A 103 16.72 3.17 8.40
C SER A 103 16.82 3.02 6.89
N ASP A 104 17.54 2.00 6.41
CA ASP A 104 17.62 1.68 4.98
C ASP A 104 16.22 1.40 4.38
N TYR A 105 15.25 1.04 5.23
CA TYR A 105 13.87 0.74 4.84
C TYR A 105 12.89 1.91 5.01
N SER A 106 13.34 3.06 5.55
CA SER A 106 12.51 4.24 5.79
C SER A 106 11.72 4.65 4.56
N TRP A 107 12.36 4.74 3.40
CA TRP A 107 11.75 5.15 2.13
C TRP A 107 11.88 4.11 1.03
N TYR A 108 12.13 2.85 1.42
CA TYR A 108 12.47 1.77 0.51
C TYR A 108 11.27 1.35 -0.34
N ASP A 109 11.50 1.29 -1.66
CA ASP A 109 10.63 0.61 -2.61
C ASP A 109 9.17 1.13 -2.59
N MET A 110 8.18 0.23 -2.68
CA MET A 110 6.76 0.55 -2.61
C MET A 110 6.24 0.92 -1.22
N SER A 111 7.08 0.87 -0.17
CA SER A 111 6.63 1.17 1.20
C SER A 111 6.14 2.61 1.34
N ALA A 112 6.83 3.56 0.70
CA ALA A 112 6.42 4.96 0.66
C ALA A 112 5.03 5.14 0.00
N GLY A 113 4.76 4.41 -1.08
CA GLY A 113 3.45 4.41 -1.75
C GLY A 113 2.34 3.85 -0.86
N ILE A 114 2.59 2.71 -0.21
CA ILE A 114 1.63 2.10 0.73
C ILE A 114 1.32 3.04 1.89
N ARG A 115 2.34 3.70 2.46
CA ARG A 115 2.15 4.69 3.51
C ARG A 115 1.41 5.92 3.01
N ALA A 116 1.72 6.45 1.82
CA ALA A 116 0.98 7.57 1.24
C ALA A 116 -0.53 7.26 1.10
N ALA A 117 -0.89 6.06 0.64
CA ALA A 117 -2.28 5.62 0.60
C ALA A 117 -2.91 5.56 2.01
N ARG A 118 -2.17 5.10 3.02
CA ARG A 118 -2.64 5.08 4.42
C ARG A 118 -2.79 6.47 5.01
N ILE A 119 -1.86 7.37 4.75
CA ILE A 119 -1.93 8.77 5.19
C ILE A 119 -3.17 9.43 4.58
N ALA A 120 -3.44 9.23 3.28
CA ALA A 120 -4.66 9.71 2.64
C ALA A 120 -5.93 9.19 3.34
N PHE A 121 -5.95 7.90 3.69
CA PHE A 121 -7.03 7.29 4.47
C PHE A 121 -7.17 7.94 5.86
N TYR A 122 -6.07 8.08 6.62
CA TYR A 122 -6.08 8.68 7.95
C TYR A 122 -6.53 10.13 7.94
N CYS A 123 -6.08 10.94 6.97
CA CYS A 123 -6.55 12.30 6.78
C CYS A 123 -8.08 12.36 6.60
N SER A 124 -8.67 11.41 5.87
CA SER A 124 -10.12 11.36 5.70
C SER A 124 -10.84 10.85 6.96
N ALA A 125 -10.31 9.80 7.59
CA ALA A 125 -10.91 9.21 8.79
C ALA A 125 -10.87 10.18 9.98
N MET A 126 -9.78 10.93 10.16
CA MET A 126 -9.65 11.95 11.20
C MET A 126 -10.66 13.09 11.02
N LYS A 127 -10.93 13.51 9.77
CA LYS A 127 -11.99 14.51 9.49
C LYS A 127 -13.39 13.99 9.82
N GLU A 128 -13.65 12.71 9.62
CA GLU A 128 -14.95 12.09 9.91
C GLU A 128 -15.17 11.88 11.41
N HIS A 129 -14.12 11.51 12.15
CA HIS A 129 -14.21 11.08 13.54
C HIS A 129 -13.66 12.10 14.55
N GLN A 130 -13.62 13.39 14.21
CA GLN A 130 -13.07 14.44 15.09
C GLN A 130 -13.66 14.40 16.51
N GLY A 131 -14.97 14.13 16.64
CA GLY A 131 -15.67 14.10 17.93
C GLY A 131 -15.33 12.90 18.83
N TYR A 132 -14.54 11.92 18.36
CA TYR A 132 -14.08 10.80 19.17
C TYR A 132 -12.77 11.10 19.92
N PHE A 133 -11.95 12.00 19.39
CA PHE A 133 -10.62 12.29 19.91
C PHE A 133 -10.67 13.48 20.87
N GLU A 134 -9.84 13.44 21.91
CA GLU A 134 -9.59 14.61 22.73
C GLU A 134 -8.84 15.67 21.89
N GLN A 135 -8.99 16.96 22.23
CA GLN A 135 -8.43 18.04 21.43
C GLN A 135 -6.91 17.91 21.24
N ASP A 136 -6.18 17.61 22.31
CA ASP A 136 -4.72 17.44 22.27
C ASP A 136 -4.31 16.26 21.36
N GLU A 137 -5.11 15.19 21.32
CA GLU A 137 -4.87 14.05 20.43
C GLU A 137 -5.14 14.39 18.98
N LEU A 138 -6.24 15.13 18.73
CA LEU A 138 -6.59 15.61 17.40
C LEU A 138 -5.51 16.52 16.84
N ASP A 139 -5.01 17.46 17.64
CA ASP A 139 -3.96 18.40 17.26
C ASP A 139 -2.65 17.67 16.96
N SER A 140 -2.25 16.73 17.83
CA SER A 140 -1.06 15.90 17.64
C SER A 140 -1.13 15.07 16.34
N PHE A 141 -2.22 14.30 16.14
CA PHE A 141 -2.37 13.49 14.94
C PHE A 141 -2.49 14.34 13.67
N THR A 142 -3.13 15.51 13.73
CA THR A 142 -3.26 16.41 12.57
C THR A 142 -1.91 17.00 12.18
N SER A 143 -1.09 17.43 13.15
CA SER A 143 0.26 17.93 12.89
C SER A 143 1.13 16.83 12.27
N CYS A 144 1.15 15.64 12.88
CA CYS A 144 1.88 14.49 12.37
C CYS A 144 1.46 14.12 10.93
N LEU A 145 0.16 14.05 10.66
CA LEU A 145 -0.36 13.77 9.31
C LEU A 145 0.05 14.81 8.29
N GLY A 146 0.08 16.10 8.66
CA GLY A 146 0.50 17.19 7.79
C GLY A 146 1.95 17.02 7.34
N GLU A 147 2.87 16.86 8.29
CA GLU A 147 4.30 16.69 8.00
C GLU A 147 4.58 15.40 7.20
N LEU A 148 3.93 14.29 7.57
CA LEU A 148 4.05 13.05 6.82
C LEU A 148 3.51 13.19 5.40
N ALA A 149 2.38 13.87 5.22
CA ALA A 149 1.78 14.07 3.91
C ALA A 149 2.70 14.86 2.98
N GLU A 150 3.25 15.98 3.46
CA GLU A 150 4.20 16.82 2.72
C GLU A 150 5.44 16.03 2.32
N ALA A 151 6.07 15.32 3.27
CA ALA A 151 7.27 14.54 2.99
C ALA A 151 7.02 13.40 1.98
N HIS A 152 5.87 12.73 2.05
CA HIS A 152 5.54 11.65 1.11
C HIS A 152 5.24 12.19 -0.30
N VAL A 153 4.57 13.34 -0.42
CA VAL A 153 4.37 14.00 -1.72
C VAL A 153 5.72 14.42 -2.31
N GLU A 154 6.58 15.06 -1.52
CA GLU A 154 7.91 15.47 -1.97
C GLU A 154 8.74 14.27 -2.46
N PHE A 155 8.78 13.19 -1.67
CA PHE A 155 9.56 12.00 -2.00
C PHE A 155 9.03 11.29 -3.26
N LEU A 156 7.73 11.03 -3.33
CA LEU A 156 7.12 10.26 -4.42
C LEU A 156 7.02 11.05 -5.73
N SER A 157 7.07 12.39 -5.67
CA SER A 157 7.07 13.25 -6.85
C SER A 157 8.46 13.40 -7.51
N GLN A 158 9.48 12.68 -7.02
CA GLN A 158 10.82 12.69 -7.60
C GLN A 158 11.07 11.44 -8.45
N GLU A 159 11.41 11.63 -9.73
CA GLU A 159 11.61 10.52 -10.67
C GLU A 159 12.70 9.54 -10.24
N LYS A 160 13.74 10.00 -9.54
CA LYS A 160 14.81 9.14 -9.01
C LYS A 160 14.30 8.10 -7.99
N ASN A 161 13.15 8.35 -7.36
CA ASN A 161 12.57 7.49 -6.33
C ASN A 161 11.49 6.56 -6.92
N LEU A 162 11.11 6.75 -8.18
CA LEU A 162 10.07 5.97 -8.85
C LEU A 162 10.64 4.66 -9.39
N HIS A 163 10.07 3.54 -8.94
CA HIS A 163 10.36 2.24 -9.49
C HIS A 163 9.66 2.06 -10.85
N LYS A 164 10.33 1.44 -11.83
CA LYS A 164 9.83 1.33 -13.21
C LYS A 164 8.87 0.15 -13.45
N GLY A 165 8.89 -0.85 -12.57
CA GLY A 165 8.01 -2.02 -12.61
C GLY A 165 6.78 -1.90 -11.72
N ASN A 166 6.20 -3.05 -11.33
CA ASN A 166 4.94 -3.12 -10.57
C ASN A 166 4.95 -2.37 -9.24
N HIS A 167 6.11 -2.22 -8.60
CA HIS A 167 6.22 -1.46 -7.35
C HIS A 167 5.92 0.04 -7.55
N GLY A 168 6.23 0.57 -8.74
CA GLY A 168 5.90 1.94 -9.12
C GLY A 168 4.39 2.18 -9.21
N ILE A 169 3.60 1.14 -9.49
CA ILE A 169 2.13 1.23 -9.48
C ILE A 169 1.63 1.54 -8.06
N PHE A 170 2.18 0.90 -7.03
CA PHE A 170 1.83 1.21 -5.63
C PHE A 170 2.31 2.61 -5.22
N GLN A 171 3.50 3.02 -5.66
CA GLN A 171 4.02 4.37 -5.42
C GLN A 171 3.09 5.45 -6.00
N LEU A 172 2.70 5.32 -7.26
CA LEU A 172 1.85 6.29 -7.95
C LEU A 172 0.40 6.23 -7.50
N HIS A 173 -0.12 5.05 -7.16
CA HIS A 173 -1.45 4.91 -6.53
C HIS A 173 -1.49 5.68 -5.20
N GLY A 174 -0.52 5.42 -4.32
CA GLY A 174 -0.40 6.11 -3.04
C GLY A 174 -0.27 7.64 -3.18
N LEU A 175 0.60 8.09 -4.08
CA LEU A 175 0.76 9.51 -4.39
C LEU A 175 -0.54 10.13 -4.88
N ALA A 176 -1.24 9.49 -5.82
CA ALA A 176 -2.49 10.02 -6.35
C ALA A 176 -3.58 10.13 -5.28
N LEU A 177 -3.73 9.14 -4.38
CA LEU A 177 -4.70 9.23 -3.28
C LEU A 177 -4.38 10.36 -2.31
N LEU A 178 -3.11 10.50 -1.95
CA LEU A 178 -2.65 11.55 -1.04
C LEU A 178 -2.83 12.93 -1.68
N ALA A 179 -2.41 13.10 -2.92
CA ALA A 179 -2.56 14.35 -3.66
C ALA A 179 -4.04 14.75 -3.85
N LEU A 180 -4.95 13.80 -4.12
CA LEU A 180 -6.39 14.06 -4.15
C LEU A 180 -6.93 14.51 -2.78
N CYS A 181 -6.43 13.95 -1.69
CA CYS A 181 -6.80 14.35 -0.33
C CYS A 181 -6.33 15.79 0.00
N LEU A 182 -5.15 16.17 -0.50
CA LEU A 182 -4.53 17.48 -0.29
C LEU A 182 -4.97 18.53 -1.32
N GLN A 183 -5.64 18.12 -2.40
CA GLN A 183 -5.94 18.96 -3.57
C GLN A 183 -4.67 19.50 -4.26
N ASP A 184 -3.63 18.66 -4.34
CA ASP A 184 -2.37 18.97 -5.02
C ASP A 184 -2.44 18.56 -6.50
N ASP A 185 -2.77 19.53 -7.36
CA ASP A 185 -2.92 19.33 -8.80
C ASP A 185 -1.60 18.96 -9.50
N ASP A 186 -0.45 19.43 -8.98
CA ASP A 186 0.87 19.13 -9.55
C ASP A 186 1.24 17.67 -9.30
N ALA A 187 1.08 17.19 -8.07
CA ALA A 187 1.31 15.79 -7.73
C ALA A 187 0.33 14.85 -8.44
N ILE A 188 -0.96 15.24 -8.59
CA ILE A 188 -1.94 14.48 -9.38
C ILE A 188 -1.49 14.35 -10.84
N ARG A 189 -1.05 15.46 -11.45
CA ARG A 189 -0.57 15.47 -12.84
C ARG A 189 0.67 14.59 -12.99
N TYR A 190 1.65 14.74 -12.11
CA TYR A 190 2.86 13.92 -12.11
C TYR A 190 2.51 12.42 -11.99
N ALA A 191 1.63 12.06 -11.04
CA ALA A 191 1.21 10.69 -10.84
C ALA A 191 0.59 10.09 -12.11
N LYS A 192 -0.31 10.84 -12.78
CA LYS A 192 -0.96 10.42 -14.04
C LYS A 192 0.05 10.24 -15.18
N GLU A 193 0.96 11.20 -15.37
CA GLU A 193 1.97 11.14 -16.43
C GLU A 193 2.90 9.95 -16.26
N LYS A 194 3.41 9.73 -15.05
CA LYS A 194 4.29 8.59 -14.76
C LYS A 194 3.55 7.26 -14.78
N PHE A 195 2.28 7.24 -14.38
CA PHE A 195 1.47 6.02 -14.42
C PHE A 195 1.20 5.58 -15.86
N ASP A 196 0.95 6.53 -16.78
CA ASP A 196 0.85 6.25 -18.21
C ASP A 196 2.14 5.63 -18.78
N VAL A 197 3.31 6.13 -18.38
CA VAL A 197 4.60 5.54 -18.77
C VAL A 197 4.70 4.09 -18.29
N ILE A 198 4.47 3.83 -17.01
CA ILE A 198 4.58 2.47 -16.45
C ILE A 198 3.58 1.53 -17.14
N MET A 199 2.33 1.96 -17.31
CA MET A 199 1.26 1.12 -17.88
C MET A 199 1.48 0.75 -19.34
N ARG A 200 2.10 1.63 -20.14
CA ARG A 200 2.45 1.32 -21.54
C ARG A 200 3.39 0.12 -21.66
N ASP A 201 4.23 -0.09 -20.66
CA ASP A 201 5.22 -1.18 -20.65
C ASP A 201 4.71 -2.45 -19.95
N GLN A 202 3.49 -2.44 -19.38
CA GLN A 202 2.93 -3.62 -18.69
C GLN A 202 2.41 -4.69 -19.65
N PHE A 203 1.87 -4.31 -20.81
CA PHE A 203 1.22 -5.25 -21.72
C PHE A 203 1.67 -5.03 -23.17
N GLY A 204 1.96 -6.12 -23.87
CA GLY A 204 2.15 -6.10 -25.32
C GLY A 204 0.86 -5.81 -26.08
N ASN A 205 0.97 -5.60 -27.40
CA ASN A 205 -0.17 -5.31 -28.28
C ASN A 205 -1.27 -6.40 -28.31
N ASN A 206 -0.90 -7.63 -27.95
CA ASN A 206 -1.82 -8.77 -27.83
C ASN A 206 -2.47 -8.87 -26.44
N GLY A 207 -2.10 -8.03 -25.48
CA GLY A 207 -2.57 -8.07 -24.09
C GLY A 207 -1.78 -8.99 -23.18
N LEU A 208 -0.70 -9.66 -23.63
CA LEU A 208 0.15 -10.46 -22.75
C LEU A 208 1.00 -9.53 -21.89
N HIS A 209 1.19 -9.90 -20.62
CA HIS A 209 2.04 -9.13 -19.70
C HIS A 209 3.52 -9.29 -20.07
N THR A 210 4.29 -8.21 -19.98
CA THR A 210 5.66 -8.14 -20.53
C THR A 210 6.70 -8.97 -19.76
N GLU A 211 6.42 -9.35 -18.51
CA GLU A 211 7.28 -10.27 -17.75
C GLU A 211 7.15 -11.73 -18.21
N ASN A 212 6.24 -12.03 -19.14
CA ASN A 212 6.01 -13.36 -19.70
C ASN A 212 5.81 -14.45 -18.62
N SER A 213 5.17 -14.08 -17.51
CA SER A 213 4.83 -14.98 -16.41
C SER A 213 3.31 -14.97 -16.18
N PRO A 214 2.66 -16.15 -16.12
CA PRO A 214 1.26 -16.25 -15.77
C PRO A 214 0.93 -15.62 -14.42
N GLU A 215 1.80 -15.79 -13.43
CA GLU A 215 1.58 -15.21 -12.10
C GLU A 215 1.57 -13.68 -12.13
N TYR A 216 2.57 -13.07 -12.78
CA TYR A 216 2.61 -11.61 -12.93
C TYR A 216 1.45 -11.07 -13.78
N HIS A 217 1.05 -11.81 -14.82
CA HIS A 217 -0.10 -11.44 -15.63
C HIS A 217 -1.39 -11.36 -14.79
N PHE A 218 -1.65 -12.36 -13.94
CA PHE A 218 -2.80 -12.35 -13.04
C PHE A 218 -2.64 -11.29 -11.94
N PHE A 219 -1.42 -11.12 -11.40
CA PHE A 219 -1.13 -10.13 -10.36
C PHE A 219 -1.43 -8.71 -10.80
N VAL A 220 -0.94 -8.29 -11.98
CA VAL A 220 -1.16 -6.92 -12.47
C VAL A 220 -2.63 -6.67 -12.82
N LEU A 221 -3.32 -7.65 -13.41
CA LEU A 221 -4.77 -7.52 -13.65
C LEU A 221 -5.55 -7.39 -12.34
N ASN A 222 -5.21 -8.19 -11.34
CA ASN A 222 -5.83 -8.11 -10.01
C ASN A 222 -5.54 -6.76 -9.33
N MET A 223 -4.34 -6.22 -9.52
CA MET A 223 -3.96 -4.91 -8.99
C MET A 223 -4.77 -3.78 -9.66
N ILE A 224 -4.92 -3.82 -10.99
CA ILE A 224 -5.75 -2.86 -11.73
C ILE A 224 -7.18 -2.86 -11.22
N GLU A 225 -7.78 -4.05 -11.09
CA GLU A 225 -9.16 -4.20 -10.62
C GLU A 225 -9.32 -3.76 -9.17
N ARG A 226 -8.48 -4.27 -8.26
CA ARG A 226 -8.66 -4.05 -6.81
C ARG A 226 -8.31 -2.63 -6.38
N LEU A 227 -7.31 -1.99 -7.01
CA LEU A 227 -7.00 -0.58 -6.76
C LEU A 227 -7.84 0.37 -7.63
N LYS A 228 -8.74 -0.15 -8.48
CA LYS A 228 -9.55 0.61 -9.44
C LYS A 228 -8.71 1.59 -10.27
N LEU A 229 -7.58 1.09 -10.79
CA LEU A 229 -6.61 1.93 -11.50
C LEU A 229 -7.18 2.48 -12.81
N ASP A 230 -8.15 1.80 -13.40
CA ASP A 230 -8.90 2.28 -14.57
C ASP A 230 -9.84 3.45 -14.24
N GLU A 231 -10.33 3.55 -13.02
CA GLU A 231 -11.10 4.71 -12.56
C GLU A 231 -10.19 5.86 -12.11
N LEU A 232 -9.10 5.55 -11.41
CA LEU A 232 -8.14 6.54 -10.91
C LEU A 232 -7.27 7.14 -12.02
N PHE A 233 -6.92 6.32 -13.03
CA PHE A 233 -6.08 6.68 -14.17
C PHE A 233 -6.75 6.28 -15.52
N PRO A 234 -7.91 6.86 -15.85
CA PRO A 234 -8.74 6.40 -16.97
C PRO A 234 -8.11 6.53 -18.36
N GLN A 235 -7.11 7.41 -18.50
CA GLN A 235 -6.38 7.59 -19.76
C GLN A 235 -5.25 6.57 -19.95
N SER A 236 -4.69 6.06 -18.85
CA SER A 236 -3.51 5.19 -18.84
C SER A 236 -3.87 3.71 -18.97
N VAL A 237 -5.08 3.33 -18.58
CA VAL A 237 -5.54 1.94 -18.63
C VAL A 237 -6.48 1.74 -19.82
N SER A 238 -5.93 1.25 -20.94
CA SER A 238 -6.72 1.03 -22.14
C SER A 238 -7.73 -0.11 -21.98
N SER A 239 -9.02 0.20 -22.13
CA SER A 239 -10.10 -0.79 -22.10
C SER A 239 -9.94 -1.91 -23.12
N ASN A 240 -9.29 -1.64 -24.26
CA ASN A 240 -9.00 -2.66 -25.27
C ASN A 240 -7.89 -3.61 -24.81
N ILE A 241 -6.80 -3.08 -24.25
CA ILE A 241 -5.70 -3.90 -23.71
C ILE A 241 -6.23 -4.75 -22.55
N LEU A 242 -7.03 -4.19 -21.64
CA LEU A 242 -7.63 -4.95 -20.53
C LEU A 242 -8.52 -6.09 -21.00
N LYS A 243 -9.34 -5.87 -22.04
CA LYS A 243 -10.17 -6.94 -22.64
C LYS A 243 -9.29 -8.05 -23.21
N LYS A 244 -8.22 -7.70 -23.92
CA LYS A 244 -7.27 -8.68 -24.47
C LYS A 244 -6.55 -9.45 -23.36
N ALA A 245 -5.98 -8.76 -22.38
CA ALA A 245 -5.29 -9.36 -21.24
C ALA A 245 -6.23 -10.29 -20.46
N THR A 246 -7.45 -9.84 -20.14
CA THR A 246 -8.46 -10.69 -19.49
C THR A 246 -8.78 -11.93 -20.33
N SER A 247 -8.85 -11.80 -21.66
CA SER A 247 -9.11 -12.96 -22.54
C SER A 247 -7.99 -14.00 -22.51
N ILE A 248 -6.75 -13.57 -22.25
CA ILE A 248 -5.55 -14.43 -22.19
C ILE A 248 -5.56 -15.33 -20.96
N LYS A 249 -6.17 -14.90 -19.84
CA LYS A 249 -6.23 -15.68 -18.58
C LYS A 249 -6.63 -17.16 -18.79
N ARG A 250 -7.59 -17.42 -19.70
CA ARG A 250 -8.07 -18.78 -20.01
C ARG A 250 -7.02 -19.72 -20.61
N TRP A 251 -5.98 -19.15 -21.23
CA TRP A 251 -4.88 -19.89 -21.86
C TRP A 251 -3.70 -20.09 -20.91
N LEU A 252 -3.68 -19.33 -19.82
CA LEU A 252 -2.63 -19.35 -18.79
C LEU A 252 -3.02 -20.18 -17.57
N ALA A 253 -4.29 -20.61 -17.49
CA ALA A 253 -4.80 -21.47 -16.43
C ALA A 253 -5.17 -22.85 -16.97
N MET A 254 -4.78 -23.88 -16.24
CA MET A 254 -5.13 -25.27 -16.49
C MET A 254 -6.56 -25.57 -16.01
N PRO A 255 -7.21 -26.64 -16.48
CA PRO A 255 -8.57 -27.00 -16.05
C PRO A 255 -8.74 -27.24 -14.54
N ASP A 256 -7.66 -27.57 -13.84
CA ASP A 256 -7.62 -27.79 -12.39
C ASP A 256 -7.36 -26.49 -11.59
N GLY A 257 -7.32 -25.33 -12.26
CA GLY A 257 -7.13 -24.02 -11.65
C GLY A 257 -5.67 -23.63 -11.43
N ARG A 258 -4.71 -24.53 -11.70
CA ARG A 258 -3.28 -24.18 -11.63
C ARG A 258 -2.88 -23.28 -12.78
N LEU A 259 -1.96 -22.34 -12.53
CA LEU A 259 -1.36 -21.55 -13.59
C LEU A 259 -0.31 -22.36 -14.35
N ALA A 260 -0.15 -22.07 -15.64
CA ALA A 260 0.96 -22.59 -16.42
C ALA A 260 2.31 -22.15 -15.78
N THR A 261 3.26 -23.07 -15.70
CA THR A 261 4.52 -22.87 -14.96
C THR A 261 5.66 -22.47 -15.90
N PHE A 262 5.61 -21.24 -16.41
CA PHE A 262 6.69 -20.65 -17.21
C PHE A 262 6.97 -19.20 -16.80
N GLY A 263 8.18 -18.72 -17.10
CA GLY A 263 8.65 -17.40 -16.64
C GLY A 263 9.09 -17.42 -15.17
N VAL A 264 9.17 -16.22 -14.58
CA VAL A 264 9.50 -16.05 -13.15
C VAL A 264 8.22 -16.16 -12.33
N THR A 265 8.24 -17.01 -11.31
CA THR A 265 7.17 -17.08 -10.32
C THR A 265 7.37 -16.00 -9.26
N LEU A 266 6.29 -15.34 -8.84
CA LEU A 266 6.30 -14.48 -7.67
C LEU A 266 6.78 -15.30 -6.45
N PRO A 267 7.54 -14.70 -5.52
CA PRO A 267 7.64 -15.29 -4.19
C PRO A 267 6.21 -15.47 -3.66
N PRO A 268 5.91 -16.55 -2.91
CA PRO A 268 4.54 -16.92 -2.56
C PRO A 268 3.82 -15.74 -1.92
N LEU A 269 2.90 -15.13 -2.66
CA LEU A 269 1.94 -14.20 -2.09
C LEU A 269 1.09 -14.97 -1.08
N PRO A 270 0.68 -14.36 0.04
CA PRO A 270 -0.38 -14.95 0.85
C PRO A 270 -1.58 -15.15 -0.07
N ASN A 271 -2.04 -16.40 -0.18
CA ASN A 271 -3.17 -16.77 -1.04
C ASN A 271 -4.30 -15.74 -0.87
N PRO A 272 -4.74 -15.07 -1.95
CA PRO A 272 -6.04 -14.43 -1.91
C PRO A 272 -7.06 -15.57 -1.88
N VAL A 273 -7.84 -15.60 -0.80
CA VAL A 273 -9.02 -16.47 -0.66
C VAL A 273 -9.93 -16.34 -1.88
#